data_AF-A0A2J0PYR8-F1
#
_entry.id   AF-A0A2J0PYR8-F1
#
_cell.length_a   1.000
_cell.length_b   1.000
_cell.length_c   1.000
_cell.angle_alpha   90.00
_cell.angle_beta   90.00
_cell.angle_gamma   90.00
#
_symmetry.space_group_name_H-M   'P 1'
#
loop_
_entity.id
_entity.type
_entity.pdbx_description
1 polymer ?
#
loop_
_entity_poly.entity_id
_entity_poly.type
_entity_poly.pdbx_seq_one_letter_code
_entity_poly.pdbx_strand_id
1 'polypeptide(L)'
;MSASSSGEEKVTWVGYLAFVLTIVFFSGFFAKSTEWWRVLDFTVLNGSFGAVNGALTFRGEGGTGAKDGFLFALELAPSVILSLGIIAVTEGLGGLRAAQQLMTPILRPLLGVPGICSLALIANLQNTDAAAGMTKELTDEGAITDHERAIFATFQTSGSAIITNYFSSGAALFTFITVPVITPLAVILVFKFVGANFLRLWIAHMEVRRVQEER
;
A
#
# COMPACT_ATOMS: atom_id res chain seq x y z
N MET A 1 10.04 -32.22 -6.81
CA MET A 1 8.71 -32.39 -7.43
C MET A 1 7.67 -32.36 -6.32
N SER A 2 7.02 -31.22 -6.12
CA SER A 2 5.76 -31.09 -5.39
C SER A 2 4.82 -30.40 -6.37
N ALA A 3 3.82 -31.14 -6.84
CA ALA A 3 2.77 -30.57 -7.66
C ALA A 3 1.84 -29.80 -6.73
N SER A 4 2.04 -28.48 -6.60
CA SER A 4 0.99 -27.60 -6.05
C SER A 4 0.06 -27.23 -7.19
N SER A 5 -1.12 -27.81 -7.13
CA SER A 5 -2.26 -27.61 -8.02
C SER A 5 -2.46 -26.15 -8.44
N SER A 6 -2.43 -25.95 -9.76
CA SER A 6 -3.00 -24.83 -10.49
C SER A 6 -4.53 -24.79 -10.32
N GLY A 7 -4.98 -24.30 -9.17
CA GLY A 7 -6.34 -23.88 -8.94
C GLY A 7 -6.29 -22.55 -8.22
N GLU A 8 -6.88 -21.50 -8.80
CA GLU A 8 -7.20 -20.28 -8.07
C GLU A 8 -7.81 -20.69 -6.72
N GLU A 9 -7.06 -20.49 -5.63
CA GLU A 9 -7.50 -20.87 -4.30
C GLU A 9 -8.72 -20.00 -4.00
N LYS A 10 -9.93 -20.58 -4.13
CA LYS A 10 -11.18 -19.84 -4.05
C LYS A 10 -11.20 -19.02 -2.77
N VAL A 11 -11.33 -17.70 -2.93
CA VAL A 11 -11.41 -16.78 -1.80
C VAL A 11 -12.55 -17.25 -0.90
N THR A 12 -12.22 -17.63 0.31
CA THR A 12 -13.20 -18.07 1.30
C THR A 12 -14.01 -16.87 1.75
N TRP A 13 -15.25 -17.10 2.21
CA TRP A 13 -16.07 -16.04 2.79
C TRP A 13 -15.37 -15.32 3.95
N VAL A 14 -14.50 -16.04 4.68
CA VAL A 14 -13.64 -15.49 5.73
C VAL A 14 -12.71 -14.41 5.19
N GLY A 15 -12.15 -14.59 4.00
CA GLY A 15 -11.33 -13.56 3.35
C GLY A 15 -12.13 -12.30 3.06
N TYR A 16 -13.32 -12.43 2.45
CA TYR A 16 -14.19 -11.28 2.20
C TYR A 16 -14.56 -10.52 3.48
N LEU A 17 -14.90 -11.26 4.55
CA LEU A 17 -15.19 -10.68 5.84
C LEU A 17 -13.97 -9.97 6.43
N ALA A 18 -12.80 -10.60 6.41
CA ALA A 18 -11.55 -10.01 6.90
C ALA A 18 -11.22 -8.71 6.14
N PHE A 19 -11.39 -8.69 4.82
CA PHE A 19 -11.16 -7.49 4.02
C PHE A 19 -12.10 -6.34 4.39
N VAL A 20 -13.41 -6.61 4.53
CA VAL A 20 -14.39 -5.60 4.94
C VAL A 20 -14.08 -5.08 6.34
N LEU A 21 -13.75 -5.96 7.27
CA LEU A 21 -13.36 -5.57 8.63
C LEU A 21 -12.11 -4.67 8.60
N THR A 22 -11.12 -4.99 7.77
CA THR A 22 -9.92 -4.17 7.61
C THR A 22 -10.24 -2.80 7.03
N ILE A 23 -11.14 -2.70 6.05
CA ILE A 23 -11.62 -1.39 5.54
C ILE A 23 -12.27 -0.59 6.67
N VAL A 24 -13.20 -1.20 7.40
CA VAL A 24 -13.88 -0.57 8.53
C VAL A 24 -12.86 -0.11 9.57
N PHE A 25 -11.86 -0.93 9.86
CA PHE A 25 -10.80 -0.66 10.83
C PHE A 25 -9.97 0.56 10.48
N PHE A 26 -9.53 0.69 9.23
CA PHE A 26 -8.75 1.84 8.78
C PHE A 26 -9.59 3.06 8.39
N SER A 27 -10.92 2.95 8.31
CA SER A 27 -11.80 4.03 7.83
C SER A 27 -11.94 5.22 8.79
N GLY A 28 -11.67 5.02 10.09
CA GLY A 28 -11.92 6.05 11.11
C GLY A 28 -13.41 6.25 11.45
N PHE A 29 -14.30 5.39 10.92
CA PHE A 29 -15.76 5.52 11.09
C PHE A 29 -16.19 5.43 12.56
N PHE A 30 -15.47 4.67 13.38
CA PHE A 30 -15.80 4.45 14.78
C PHE A 30 -14.94 5.29 15.74
N ALA A 31 -14.05 6.16 15.24
CA ALA A 31 -13.12 6.94 16.06
C ALA A 31 -13.80 7.77 17.17
N LYS A 32 -15.02 8.25 16.92
CA LYS A 32 -15.82 9.06 17.86
C LYS A 32 -16.92 8.28 18.59
N SER A 33 -17.05 6.98 18.34
CA SER A 33 -18.03 6.15 19.03
C SER A 33 -17.73 6.12 20.53
N THR A 34 -18.74 6.07 21.39
CA THR A 34 -18.60 5.88 22.84
C THR A 34 -18.82 4.42 23.26
N GLU A 35 -19.24 3.59 22.32
CA GLU A 35 -19.67 2.21 22.54
C GLU A 35 -18.51 1.22 22.32
N TRP A 36 -18.69 -0.04 22.74
CA TRP A 36 -17.63 -1.06 22.70
C TRP A 36 -17.06 -1.32 21.30
N TRP A 37 -17.86 -1.16 20.23
CA TRP A 37 -17.43 -1.34 18.85
C TRP A 37 -16.37 -0.32 18.39
N ARG A 38 -16.06 0.69 19.22
CA ARG A 38 -14.92 1.58 19.03
C ARG A 38 -13.57 0.83 18.94
N VAL A 39 -13.50 -0.39 19.48
CA VAL A 39 -12.32 -1.27 19.32
C VAL A 39 -12.05 -1.64 17.86
N LEU A 40 -13.04 -1.52 16.98
CA LEU A 40 -12.88 -1.77 15.55
C LEU A 40 -12.33 -0.54 14.80
N ASP A 41 -11.78 0.47 15.49
CA ASP A 41 -11.18 1.64 14.86
C ASP A 41 -9.66 1.68 15.09
N PHE A 42 -8.91 1.84 14.00
CA PHE A 42 -7.46 1.96 14.05
C PHE A 42 -7.00 3.09 14.94
N THR A 43 -7.62 4.27 14.86
CA THR A 43 -7.16 5.44 15.61
C THR A 43 -7.36 5.25 17.12
N VAL A 44 -8.42 4.54 17.51
CA VAL A 44 -8.72 4.26 18.91
C VAL A 44 -7.75 3.23 19.48
N LEU A 45 -7.48 2.15 18.73
CA LEU A 45 -6.55 1.12 19.17
C LEU A 45 -5.08 1.60 19.13
N ASN A 46 -4.74 2.42 18.15
CA ASN A 46 -3.44 3.08 18.10
C ASN A 46 -3.27 4.06 19.29
N GLY A 47 -4.36 4.74 19.67
CA GLY A 47 -4.39 5.65 20.80
C GLY A 47 -3.51 6.89 20.59
N SER A 48 -3.19 7.54 21.70
CA SER A 48 -2.34 8.72 21.75
C SER A 48 -1.43 8.64 22.98
N PHE A 49 -0.21 9.17 22.87
CA PHE A 49 0.62 9.38 24.04
C PHE A 49 -0.07 10.31 25.03
N GLY A 50 0.14 10.07 26.33
CA GLY A 50 -0.37 10.93 27.38
C GLY A 50 0.26 12.32 27.34
N ALA A 51 -0.46 13.31 27.87
CA ALA A 51 0.07 14.66 28.02
C ALA A 51 1.10 14.72 29.16
N VAL A 52 2.27 15.25 28.88
CA VAL A 52 3.30 15.63 29.86
C VAL A 52 2.93 17.01 30.40
N ASN A 53 2.80 17.11 31.73
CA ASN A 53 2.50 18.37 32.42
C ASN A 53 1.19 19.06 31.95
N GLY A 54 0.16 18.27 31.61
CA GLY A 54 -1.19 18.75 31.31
C GLY A 54 -1.42 19.38 29.93
N ALA A 55 -0.36 19.72 29.19
CA ALA A 55 -0.48 20.37 27.88
C ALA A 55 0.54 19.91 26.84
N LEU A 56 1.71 19.43 27.25
CA LEU A 56 2.79 19.08 26.31
C LEU A 56 2.65 17.62 25.87
N THR A 57 2.95 17.34 24.60
CA THR A 57 3.04 15.96 24.12
C THR A 57 4.38 15.33 24.53
N PHE A 58 4.55 14.03 24.33
CA PHE A 58 5.82 13.32 24.54
C PHE A 58 7.00 13.96 23.78
N ARG A 59 6.71 14.66 22.68
CA ARG A 59 7.68 15.39 21.86
C ARG A 59 8.06 16.76 22.44
N GLY A 60 7.24 17.35 23.32
CA GLY A 60 7.45 18.69 23.89
C GLY A 60 7.06 19.84 22.94
N GLU A 61 7.47 21.07 23.28
CA GLU A 61 7.21 22.28 22.48
C GLU A 61 8.52 23.06 22.23
N GLY A 62 8.65 23.68 21.04
CA GLY A 62 9.79 24.53 20.69
C GLY A 62 11.08 23.78 20.28
N GLY A 63 11.03 22.45 20.14
CA GLY A 63 12.15 21.64 19.68
C GLY A 63 12.36 21.72 18.16
N THR A 64 13.62 21.79 17.70
CA THR A 64 14.00 21.67 16.29
C THR A 64 15.30 20.86 16.17
N GLY A 65 15.52 20.18 15.04
CA GLY A 65 16.75 19.42 14.76
C GLY A 65 16.68 17.92 15.14
N ALA A 66 17.84 17.26 15.23
CA ALA A 66 17.92 15.80 15.28
C ALA A 66 17.19 15.15 16.47
N LYS A 67 17.20 15.78 17.65
CA LYS A 67 16.52 15.26 18.85
C LYS A 67 15.00 15.28 18.70
N ASP A 68 14.47 16.35 18.11
CA ASP A 68 13.04 16.49 17.83
C ASP A 68 12.59 15.48 16.77
N GLY A 69 13.37 15.33 15.69
CA GLY A 69 13.13 14.29 14.68
C GLY A 69 13.19 12.86 15.23
N PHE A 70 14.07 12.57 16.18
CA PHE A 70 14.15 11.26 16.83
C PHE A 70 12.89 10.94 17.66
N LEU A 71 12.43 11.89 18.49
CA LEU A 71 11.19 11.70 19.26
C LEU A 71 9.97 11.60 18.35
N PHE A 72 9.94 12.37 17.27
CA PHE A 72 8.90 12.27 16.25
C PHE A 72 8.87 10.89 15.57
N ALA A 73 10.02 10.31 15.21
CA ALA A 73 10.08 8.96 14.65
C ALA A 73 9.59 7.89 15.64
N LEU A 74 9.95 8.03 16.92
CA LEU A 74 9.42 7.16 17.99
C LEU A 74 7.91 7.31 18.17
N GLU A 75 7.36 8.50 17.93
CA GLU A 75 5.93 8.76 17.98
C GLU A 75 5.17 8.03 16.85
N LEU A 76 5.74 7.98 15.64
CA LEU A 76 5.14 7.30 14.49
C LEU A 76 5.26 5.76 14.53
N ALA A 77 6.33 5.24 15.14
CA ALA A 77 6.66 3.82 15.08
C ALA A 77 5.52 2.87 15.53
N PRO A 78 4.81 3.09 16.65
CA PRO A 78 3.72 2.23 17.08
C PRO A 78 2.58 2.13 16.05
N SER A 79 2.20 3.26 15.46
CA SER A 79 1.14 3.31 14.43
C SER A 79 1.50 2.51 13.20
N VAL A 80 2.75 2.63 12.74
CA VAL A 80 3.24 1.87 11.58
C VAL A 80 3.26 0.37 11.90
N ILE A 81 3.79 -0.02 13.06
CA ILE A 81 3.87 -1.43 13.48
C ILE A 81 2.48 -2.05 13.59
N LEU A 82 1.54 -1.36 14.25
CA LEU A 82 0.16 -1.82 14.40
C LEU A 82 -0.52 -1.98 13.04
N SER A 83 -0.37 -0.99 12.16
CA SER A 83 -0.93 -1.05 10.81
C SER A 83 -0.41 -2.24 10.02
N LEU A 84 0.91 -2.49 10.07
CA LEU A 84 1.53 -3.63 9.41
C LEU A 84 1.05 -4.96 9.97
N GLY A 85 0.91 -5.06 11.31
CA GLY A 85 0.39 -6.26 11.97
C GLY A 85 -1.04 -6.61 11.53
N ILE A 86 -1.93 -5.62 11.44
CA ILE A 86 -3.31 -5.83 10.98
C ILE A 86 -3.35 -6.30 9.53
N ILE A 87 -2.51 -5.72 8.66
CA ILE A 87 -2.41 -6.13 7.26
C ILE A 87 -1.92 -7.57 7.17
N ALA A 88 -0.90 -7.96 7.95
CA ALA A 88 -0.41 -9.34 7.99
C ALA A 88 -1.48 -10.35 8.47
N VAL A 89 -2.29 -9.98 9.48
CA VAL A 89 -3.42 -10.81 9.90
C VAL A 89 -4.50 -10.91 8.81
N THR A 90 -4.82 -9.79 8.16
CA THR A 90 -5.78 -9.74 7.04
C THR A 90 -5.33 -10.64 5.89
N GLU A 91 -4.03 -10.64 5.61
CA GLU A 91 -3.40 -11.51 4.62
C GLU A 91 -3.45 -12.98 5.02
N GLY A 92 -3.08 -13.32 6.25
CA GLY A 92 -3.15 -14.69 6.78
C GLY A 92 -4.58 -15.26 6.79
N LEU A 93 -5.60 -14.41 6.91
CA LEU A 93 -7.02 -14.79 6.81
C LEU A 93 -7.54 -14.83 5.36
N GLY A 94 -6.71 -14.53 4.38
CA GLY A 94 -7.07 -14.51 2.96
C GLY A 94 -7.86 -13.27 2.52
N GLY A 95 -8.00 -12.25 3.36
CA GLY A 95 -8.73 -11.04 3.00
C GLY A 95 -8.04 -10.19 1.94
N LEU A 96 -6.72 -10.26 1.92
CA LEU A 96 -5.93 -9.63 0.86
C LEU A 96 -6.20 -10.30 -0.51
N ARG A 97 -6.60 -11.59 -0.54
CA ARG A 97 -7.03 -12.28 -1.76
C ARG A 97 -8.45 -11.90 -2.19
N ALA A 98 -9.34 -11.61 -1.24
CA ALA A 98 -10.64 -11.00 -1.54
C ALA A 98 -10.46 -9.61 -2.19
N ALA A 99 -9.50 -8.83 -1.69
CA ALA A 99 -9.12 -7.57 -2.29
C ALA A 99 -8.64 -7.75 -3.75
N GLN A 100 -7.86 -8.80 -4.06
CA GLN A 100 -7.44 -9.10 -5.44
C GLN A 100 -8.63 -9.29 -6.39
N GLN A 101 -9.63 -10.10 -6.01
CA GLN A 101 -10.80 -10.34 -6.85
C GLN A 101 -11.58 -9.06 -7.10
N LEU A 102 -11.76 -8.22 -6.07
CA LEU A 102 -12.46 -6.94 -6.18
C LEU A 102 -11.67 -5.87 -6.95
N MET A 103 -10.34 -5.91 -6.88
CA MET A 103 -9.46 -4.96 -7.58
C MET A 103 -9.19 -5.33 -9.04
N THR A 104 -9.42 -6.59 -9.44
CA THR A 104 -9.25 -7.06 -10.84
C THR A 104 -9.97 -6.18 -11.88
N PRO A 105 -11.27 -5.84 -11.73
CA PRO A 105 -11.96 -4.96 -12.69
C PRO A 105 -11.44 -3.52 -12.71
N ILE A 106 -10.66 -3.11 -11.70
CA ILE A 106 -10.10 -1.75 -11.58
C ILE A 106 -8.67 -1.69 -12.13
N LEU A 107 -7.81 -2.64 -11.74
CA LEU A 107 -6.41 -2.67 -12.16
C LEU A 107 -6.23 -3.01 -13.64
N ARG A 108 -7.09 -3.86 -14.19
CA ARG A 108 -6.99 -4.27 -15.59
C ARG A 108 -7.21 -3.11 -16.57
N PRO A 109 -8.22 -2.24 -16.42
CA PRO A 109 -8.32 -1.04 -17.26
C PRO A 109 -7.23 -0.01 -16.94
N LEU A 110 -6.93 0.24 -15.65
CA LEU A 110 -6.03 1.32 -15.25
C LEU A 110 -4.54 1.07 -15.50
N LEU A 111 -4.07 -0.18 -15.34
CA LEU A 111 -2.65 -0.53 -15.45
C LEU A 111 -2.40 -1.64 -16.47
N GLY A 112 -3.43 -2.35 -16.93
CA GLY A 112 -3.26 -3.46 -17.87
C GLY A 112 -2.71 -4.73 -17.22
N VAL A 113 -2.78 -4.84 -15.89
CA VAL A 113 -2.28 -5.99 -15.12
C VAL A 113 -3.45 -6.74 -14.47
N PRO A 114 -3.32 -8.07 -14.27
CA PRO A 114 -4.35 -8.87 -13.61
C PRO A 114 -4.46 -8.51 -12.12
N GLY A 115 -5.64 -8.69 -11.53
CA GLY A 115 -5.84 -8.33 -10.12
C GLY A 115 -5.10 -9.22 -9.13
N ILE A 116 -4.49 -10.33 -9.57
CA ILE A 116 -3.56 -11.10 -8.74
C ILE A 116 -2.36 -10.25 -8.30
N CYS A 117 -1.97 -9.24 -9.10
CA CYS A 117 -0.95 -8.26 -8.73
C CYS A 117 -1.34 -7.38 -7.53
N SER A 118 -2.62 -7.34 -7.11
CA SER A 118 -3.07 -6.46 -6.03
C SER A 118 -2.38 -6.73 -4.69
N LEU A 119 -2.03 -7.99 -4.38
CA LEU A 119 -1.28 -8.32 -3.15
C LEU A 119 0.08 -7.65 -3.16
N ALA A 120 0.82 -7.84 -4.25
CA ALA A 120 2.13 -7.23 -4.44
C ALA A 120 2.03 -5.69 -4.49
N LEU A 121 0.89 -5.13 -4.90
CA LEU A 121 0.62 -3.69 -4.90
C LEU A 121 0.41 -3.15 -3.48
N ILE A 122 -0.32 -3.88 -2.64
CA ILE A 122 -0.51 -3.55 -1.22
C ILE A 122 0.82 -3.63 -0.49
N ALA A 123 1.57 -4.71 -0.68
CA ALA A 123 2.89 -4.85 -0.11
C ALA A 123 3.86 -3.76 -0.59
N ASN A 124 3.75 -3.31 -1.84
CA ASN A 124 4.60 -2.24 -2.39
C ASN A 124 4.46 -0.91 -1.65
N LEU A 125 3.29 -0.63 -1.06
CA LEU A 125 3.07 0.57 -0.24
C LEU A 125 3.88 0.54 1.07
N GLN A 126 4.34 -0.64 1.50
CA GLN A 126 5.00 -0.85 2.79
C GLN A 126 6.47 -1.26 2.60
N ASN A 127 6.75 -2.14 1.65
CA ASN A 127 8.07 -2.66 1.35
C ASN A 127 8.20 -2.95 -0.15
N THR A 128 9.09 -2.21 -0.81
CA THR A 128 9.33 -2.36 -2.26
C THR A 128 10.02 -3.69 -2.59
N ASP A 129 10.93 -4.17 -1.75
CA ASP A 129 11.70 -5.39 -2.00
C ASP A 129 10.83 -6.64 -1.89
N ALA A 130 9.98 -6.70 -0.87
CA ALA A 130 9.01 -7.78 -0.70
C ALA A 130 8.04 -7.85 -1.89
N ALA A 131 7.57 -6.69 -2.36
CA ALA A 131 6.68 -6.58 -3.52
C ALA A 131 7.33 -7.03 -4.83
N ALA A 132 8.62 -6.74 -5.02
CA ALA A 132 9.39 -7.22 -6.17
C ALA A 132 9.54 -8.75 -6.14
N GLY A 133 9.79 -9.33 -4.96
CA GLY A 133 9.84 -10.78 -4.76
C GLY A 133 8.53 -11.48 -5.16
N MET A 134 7.39 -10.98 -4.68
CA MET A 134 6.07 -11.50 -5.07
C MET A 134 5.78 -11.34 -6.56
N THR A 135 6.22 -10.24 -7.17
CA THR A 135 6.02 -10.00 -8.61
C THR A 135 6.82 -10.97 -9.46
N LYS A 136 8.04 -11.30 -9.02
CA LYS A 136 8.86 -12.33 -9.66
C LYS A 136 8.18 -13.69 -9.59
N GLU A 137 7.71 -14.09 -8.41
CA GLU A 137 7.00 -15.35 -8.19
C GLU A 137 5.77 -15.48 -9.10
N LEU A 138 4.94 -14.43 -9.18
CA LEU A 138 3.80 -14.39 -10.10
C LEU A 138 4.19 -14.56 -11.57
N THR A 139 5.39 -14.13 -11.97
CA THR A 139 5.87 -14.30 -13.35
C THR A 139 6.44 -15.70 -13.56
N ASP A 140 7.19 -16.22 -12.60
CA ASP A 140 7.77 -17.56 -12.62
C ASP A 140 6.67 -18.64 -12.67
N GLU A 141 5.53 -18.38 -12.02
CA GLU A 141 4.33 -19.23 -12.05
C GLU A 141 3.49 -19.07 -13.33
N GLY A 142 3.83 -18.12 -14.20
CA GLY A 142 3.06 -17.82 -15.41
C GLY A 142 1.72 -17.14 -15.16
N ALA A 143 1.47 -16.63 -13.94
CA ALA A 143 0.26 -15.91 -13.60
C ALA A 143 0.22 -14.50 -14.21
N ILE A 144 1.38 -13.93 -14.53
CA ILE A 144 1.53 -12.67 -15.28
C ILE A 144 2.55 -12.82 -16.41
N THR A 145 2.33 -12.10 -17.50
CA THR A 145 3.27 -12.04 -18.63
C THR A 145 4.47 -11.16 -18.32
N ASP A 146 5.56 -11.31 -19.09
CA ASP A 146 6.73 -10.43 -18.97
C ASP A 146 6.41 -8.95 -19.22
N HIS A 147 5.42 -8.66 -20.07
CA HIS A 147 4.93 -7.29 -20.30
C HIS A 147 4.19 -6.74 -19.09
N GLU A 148 3.27 -7.52 -18.51
CA GLU A 148 2.57 -7.16 -17.28
C GLU A 148 3.55 -6.99 -16.11
N ARG A 149 4.56 -7.86 -15.99
CA ARG A 149 5.66 -7.71 -15.04
C ARG A 149 6.38 -6.38 -15.23
N ALA A 150 6.75 -6.01 -16.45
CA ALA A 150 7.48 -4.77 -16.72
C ALA A 150 6.65 -3.52 -16.35
N ILE A 151 5.38 -3.50 -16.72
CA ILE A 151 4.43 -2.42 -16.37
C ILE A 151 4.28 -2.34 -14.85
N PHE A 152 4.10 -3.49 -14.20
CA PHE A 152 3.87 -3.56 -12.77
C PHE A 152 5.12 -3.20 -11.95
N ALA A 153 6.30 -3.68 -12.36
CA ALA A 153 7.58 -3.30 -11.75
C ALA A 153 7.83 -1.79 -11.88
N THR A 154 7.44 -1.19 -13.00
CA THR A 154 7.53 0.27 -13.19
C THR A 154 6.60 1.01 -12.25
N PHE A 155 5.35 0.56 -12.11
CA PHE A 155 4.44 1.09 -11.10
C PHE A 155 5.02 0.97 -9.69
N GLN A 156 5.57 -0.20 -9.34
CA GLN A 156 6.09 -0.53 -8.03
C GLN A 156 7.36 0.25 -7.64
N THR A 157 8.22 0.55 -8.59
CA THR A 157 9.47 1.29 -8.33
C THR A 157 9.27 2.80 -8.38
N SER A 158 8.34 3.26 -9.22
CA SER A 158 7.98 4.67 -9.29
C SER A 158 7.40 5.14 -7.97
N GLY A 159 7.94 6.20 -7.37
CA GLY A 159 7.33 6.88 -6.23
C GLY A 159 7.28 6.12 -4.89
N SER A 160 7.64 4.83 -4.81
CA SER A 160 7.52 4.05 -3.56
C SER A 160 8.48 4.50 -2.48
N ALA A 161 9.75 4.71 -2.83
CA ALA A 161 10.72 5.30 -1.92
C ALA A 161 10.28 6.70 -1.44
N ILE A 162 9.62 7.47 -2.32
CA ILE A 162 9.09 8.78 -1.96
C ILE A 162 7.92 8.64 -0.99
N ILE A 163 7.00 7.69 -1.18
CA ILE A 163 5.90 7.43 -0.23
C ILE A 163 6.46 7.01 1.14
N THR A 164 7.38 6.06 1.17
CA THR A 164 8.02 5.60 2.41
C THR A 164 8.78 6.74 3.09
N ASN A 165 9.50 7.57 2.34
CA ASN A 165 10.19 8.75 2.88
C ASN A 165 9.21 9.84 3.32
N TYR A 166 8.09 10.03 2.63
CA TYR A 166 7.07 11.02 2.95
C TYR A 166 6.43 10.73 4.30
N PHE A 167 6.09 9.47 4.58
CA PHE A 167 5.53 9.06 5.87
C PHE A 167 6.58 8.90 6.99
N SER A 168 7.84 8.65 6.67
CA SER A 168 8.90 8.55 7.68
C SER A 168 9.55 9.91 7.96
N SER A 169 10.44 10.36 7.07
CA SER A 169 11.25 11.58 7.22
C SER A 169 10.47 12.85 6.88
N GLY A 170 9.56 12.76 5.90
CA GLY A 170 8.73 13.88 5.43
C GLY A 170 7.68 14.31 6.45
N ALA A 171 7.35 13.46 7.42
CA ALA A 171 6.33 13.77 8.39
C ALA A 171 6.80 14.85 9.40
N ALA A 172 8.12 15.06 9.55
CA ALA A 172 8.69 16.23 10.22
C ALA A 172 8.47 17.54 9.44
N LEU A 173 8.24 17.47 8.12
CA LEU A 173 7.92 18.62 7.27
C LEU A 173 6.42 18.93 7.25
N PHE A 174 5.55 18.05 7.75
CA PHE A 174 4.09 18.25 7.69
C PHE A 174 3.63 19.50 8.44
N THR A 175 4.36 19.94 9.47
CA THR A 175 4.08 21.17 10.20
C THR A 175 4.43 22.44 9.41
N PHE A 176 5.24 22.33 8.36
CA PHE A 176 5.67 23.43 7.50
C PHE A 176 4.99 23.44 6.13
N ILE A 177 4.32 22.34 5.78
CA ILE A 177 3.58 22.21 4.52
C ILE A 177 2.21 22.86 4.69
N THR A 178 1.91 23.85 3.85
CA THR A 178 0.63 24.59 3.85
C THR A 178 -0.51 23.83 3.17
N VAL A 179 -0.21 22.78 2.41
CA VAL A 179 -1.20 21.93 1.73
C VAL A 179 -1.55 20.71 2.57
N PRO A 180 -2.79 20.18 2.47
CA PRO A 180 -3.17 18.96 3.17
C PRO A 180 -2.20 17.81 2.86
N VAL A 181 -1.83 17.02 3.88
CA VAL A 181 -0.88 15.90 3.79
C VAL A 181 -1.25 14.88 2.71
N ILE A 182 -2.54 14.76 2.39
CA ILE A 182 -3.02 13.86 1.33
C ILE A 182 -2.66 14.36 -0.08
N THR A 183 -2.40 15.67 -0.26
CA THR A 183 -2.18 16.27 -1.59
C THR A 183 -0.88 15.78 -2.23
N PRO A 184 0.29 15.86 -1.58
CA PRO A 184 1.52 15.31 -2.15
C PRO A 184 1.44 13.80 -2.37
N LEU A 185 0.78 13.07 -1.46
CA LEU A 185 0.54 11.63 -1.61
C LEU A 185 -0.28 11.31 -2.86
N ALA A 186 -1.38 12.04 -3.08
CA ALA A 186 -2.21 11.90 -4.27
C ALA A 186 -1.42 12.19 -5.55
N VAL A 187 -0.58 13.23 -5.54
CA VAL A 187 0.31 13.55 -6.68
C VAL A 187 1.25 12.37 -6.95
N ILE A 188 1.93 11.84 -5.95
CA ILE A 188 2.85 10.69 -6.13
C ILE A 188 2.10 9.47 -6.68
N LEU A 189 0.91 9.16 -6.15
CA LEU A 189 0.07 8.06 -6.64
C LEU A 189 -0.36 8.27 -8.09
N VAL A 190 -0.79 9.47 -8.47
CA VAL A 190 -1.14 9.80 -9.86
C VAL A 190 0.06 9.58 -10.79
N PHE A 191 1.24 10.08 -10.42
CA PHE A 191 2.44 9.90 -11.23
C PHE A 191 2.89 8.44 -11.34
N LYS A 192 2.65 7.60 -10.33
CA LYS A 192 2.84 6.13 -10.43
C LYS A 192 1.99 5.54 -11.55
N PHE A 193 0.70 5.90 -11.60
CA PHE A 193 -0.20 5.45 -12.67
C PHE A 193 0.25 5.99 -14.04
N VAL A 194 0.67 7.26 -14.12
CA VAL A 194 1.16 7.85 -15.38
C VAL A 194 2.40 7.12 -15.89
N GLY A 195 3.40 6.90 -15.03
CA GLY A 195 4.65 6.23 -15.42
C GLY A 195 4.43 4.81 -15.93
N ALA A 196 3.59 4.04 -15.24
CA ALA A 196 3.24 2.69 -15.66
C ALA A 196 2.46 2.66 -16.98
N ASN A 197 1.52 3.58 -17.19
CA ASN A 197 0.77 3.67 -18.45
C ASN A 197 1.64 4.17 -19.61
N PHE A 198 2.63 5.01 -19.35
CA PHE A 198 3.58 5.43 -20.38
C PHE A 198 4.36 4.22 -20.90
N LEU A 199 4.86 3.36 -20.01
CA LEU A 199 5.52 2.12 -20.41
C LEU A 199 4.56 1.16 -21.14
N ARG A 200 3.32 1.03 -20.67
CA ARG A 200 2.29 0.24 -21.33
C ARG A 200 2.06 0.66 -22.79
N LEU A 201 1.96 1.97 -23.04
CA LEU A 201 1.80 2.54 -24.37
C LEU A 201 3.07 2.33 -25.23
N TRP A 202 4.25 2.49 -24.64
CA TRP A 202 5.51 2.26 -25.32
C TRP A 202 5.64 0.80 -25.79
N ILE A 203 5.34 -0.16 -24.91
CA ILE A 203 5.33 -1.59 -25.25
C ILE A 203 4.34 -1.86 -26.39
N ALA A 204 3.11 -1.35 -26.28
CA ALA A 204 2.10 -1.53 -27.33
C ALA A 204 2.54 -0.96 -28.69
N HIS A 205 3.23 0.18 -28.69
CA HIS A 205 3.77 0.78 -29.91
C HIS A 205 4.89 -0.07 -30.55
N MET A 206 5.79 -0.61 -29.74
CA MET A 206 6.87 -1.49 -30.20
C MET A 206 6.33 -2.79 -30.82
N GLU A 207 5.28 -3.36 -30.23
CA GLU A 207 4.61 -4.56 -30.75
C GLU A 207 4.05 -4.34 -32.16
N VAL A 208 3.33 -3.22 -32.36
CA VAL A 208 2.74 -2.85 -33.66
C VAL A 208 3.82 -2.67 -34.72
N ARG A 209 4.94 -2.02 -34.37
CA ARG A 209 6.07 -1.83 -35.29
C ARG A 209 6.70 -3.15 -35.71
N ARG A 210 6.93 -4.06 -34.75
CA ARG A 210 7.51 -5.38 -35.04
C ARG A 210 6.64 -6.19 -36.01
N VAL A 211 5.32 -6.18 -35.81
CA VAL A 211 4.37 -6.87 -36.72
C VAL A 211 4.36 -6.25 -38.13
N GLN A 212 4.64 -4.94 -38.26
CA GLN A 212 4.78 -4.28 -39.56
C GLN A 212 6.11 -4.61 -40.25
N GLU A 213 7.19 -4.80 -39.50
CA GLU A 213 8.51 -5.16 -40.02
C GLU A 213 8.59 -6.66 -40.42
N GLU A 214 7.76 -7.52 -39.81
CA GLU A 214 7.65 -8.96 -40.12
C GLU A 214 6.68 -9.29 -41.28
N ARG A 215 5.95 -8.29 -41.82
CA ARG A 215 5.06 -8.42 -42.98
C ARG A 215 5.70 -7.95 -44.28
#